data_AF-A0A0N1NFR0-F1
#
_entry.id   AF-A0A0N1NFR0-F1
#
_cell.length_a   1.000
_cell.length_b   1.000
_cell.length_c   1.000
_cell.angle_alpha   90.00
_cell.angle_beta   90.00
_cell.angle_gamma   90.00
#
_symmetry.space_group_name_H-M   'P 1'
#
loop_
_entity.id
_entity.type
_entity.pdbx_description
1 polymer ?
#
loop_
_entity_poly.entity_id
_entity_poly.type
_entity_poly.pdbx_seq_one_letter_code
_entity_poly.pdbx_strand_id
1 'polypeptide(L)'
;MSRTRRPSRIALLLTTAFLLSSCGIPETGVVEAGEPATGIRPTYVLYFVGEGTLLAVRRHVLGPGGIEAAVAMLFQGPDAQERGKGMTTELPSMREAPTVRTDGGRLSIELPDGTAPLTETALALLICTAADARLVETPDADTVSTHVTVTVPVTGPGGWRAEGSSATCPSMTGTD
;
A
#
# COMPACT_ATOMS: atom_id res chain seq x y z
N MET A 1 44.14 34.37 67.62
CA MET A 1 43.21 33.25 67.43
C MET A 1 42.65 33.33 66.01
N SER A 2 43.00 32.35 65.19
CA SER A 2 42.73 32.27 63.76
C SER A 2 41.30 31.79 63.49
N ARG A 3 40.62 32.36 62.48
CA ARG A 3 39.60 31.64 61.71
C ARG A 3 39.51 32.17 60.29
N THR A 4 40.26 31.49 59.43
CA THR A 4 40.30 31.69 57.98
C THR A 4 39.05 31.10 57.32
N ARG A 5 38.63 31.78 56.26
CA ARG A 5 37.39 31.66 55.47
C ARG A 5 37.18 30.27 54.85
N ARG A 6 35.93 29.77 54.86
CA ARG A 6 35.42 28.82 53.84
C ARG A 6 33.90 28.98 53.60
N PRO A 7 33.44 29.89 52.73
CA PRO A 7 32.08 29.85 52.20
C PRO A 7 31.98 29.30 50.76
N SER A 8 33.11 28.95 50.12
CA SER A 8 33.14 28.69 48.67
C SER A 8 32.67 27.31 48.21
N ARG A 9 32.58 26.31 49.10
CA ARG A 9 32.19 24.93 48.69
C ARG A 9 30.68 24.70 48.68
N ILE A 10 29.91 25.46 49.46
CA ILE A 10 28.46 25.31 49.54
C ILE A 10 27.78 25.96 48.33
N ALA A 11 28.31 27.10 47.86
CA ALA A 11 27.76 27.80 46.70
C ALA A 11 27.86 26.98 45.40
N LEU A 12 28.88 26.12 45.24
CA LEU A 12 29.08 25.33 44.02
C LEU A 12 28.21 24.06 43.96
N LEU A 13 27.74 23.56 45.11
CA LEU A 13 26.86 22.37 45.17
C LEU A 13 25.39 22.72 44.89
N LEU A 14 24.97 23.95 45.19
CA LEU A 14 23.60 24.40 44.96
C LEU A 14 23.29 24.66 43.48
N THR A 15 24.28 25.09 42.69
CA THR A 15 24.10 25.35 41.25
C THR A 15 24.02 24.06 40.42
N THR A 16 24.70 22.98 40.80
CA THR A 16 24.57 21.67 40.14
C THR A 16 23.23 20.99 40.44
N ALA A 17 22.67 21.17 41.64
CA ALA A 17 21.37 20.58 41.99
C ALA A 17 20.21 21.19 41.20
N PHE A 18 20.28 22.48 40.85
CA PHE A 18 19.21 23.15 40.10
C PHE A 18 19.18 22.75 38.61
N LEU A 19 20.33 22.41 38.04
CA LEU A 19 20.44 21.93 36.65
C LEU A 19 19.86 20.51 36.44
N LEU A 20 19.63 19.75 37.52
CA LEU A 20 18.94 18.46 37.46
C LEU A 20 17.42 18.57 37.68
N SER A 21 16.88 19.77 37.92
CA SER A 21 15.43 19.99 37.85
C SER A 21 14.97 20.14 36.40
N SER A 22 15.17 19.07 35.61
CA SER A 22 14.44 18.91 34.36
C SER A 22 12.96 18.95 34.68
N CYS A 23 12.20 19.84 34.03
CA CYS A 23 10.74 19.88 34.11
C CYS A 23 10.18 18.47 34.07
N GLY A 24 9.55 18.03 35.17
CA GLY A 24 8.68 16.86 35.17
C GLY A 24 7.52 17.18 34.24
N ILE A 25 7.65 16.81 32.97
CA ILE A 25 6.54 16.88 32.02
C ILE A 25 5.55 15.81 32.50
N PRO A 26 4.36 16.18 32.96
CA PRO A 26 3.36 15.19 33.34
C PRO A 26 3.10 14.30 32.14
N GLU A 27 3.08 12.99 32.34
CA GLU A 27 2.55 12.04 31.38
C GLU A 27 1.16 12.50 30.93
N THR A 28 1.12 13.22 29.81
CA THR A 28 -0.13 13.54 29.13
C THR A 28 -0.72 12.19 28.76
N GLY A 29 -1.87 11.85 29.34
CA GLY A 29 -2.61 10.66 28.97
C GLY A 29 -2.76 10.59 27.46
N VAL A 30 -2.94 9.38 26.92
CA VAL A 30 -3.18 9.18 25.50
C VAL A 30 -4.30 10.14 25.03
N VAL A 31 -3.91 11.13 24.24
CA VAL A 31 -4.89 11.94 23.51
C VAL A 31 -5.24 11.08 22.31
N GLU A 32 -6.48 10.58 22.27
CA GLU A 32 -7.02 9.99 21.04
C GLU A 32 -6.78 11.02 19.93
N ALA A 33 -5.85 10.71 19.03
CA ALA A 33 -5.76 11.39 17.76
C ALA A 33 -7.15 11.20 17.16
N GLY A 34 -7.91 12.30 17.04
CA GLY A 34 -9.29 12.25 16.61
C GLY A 34 -9.46 11.49 15.29
N GLU A 35 -10.71 11.30 14.87
CA GLU A 35 -11.03 10.55 13.67
C GLU A 35 -10.16 10.98 12.47
N PRO A 36 -9.64 10.02 11.68
CA PRO A 36 -8.72 10.33 10.58
C PRO A 36 -9.33 11.33 9.61
N ALA A 37 -8.47 12.11 8.93
CA ALA A 37 -8.89 13.12 7.98
C ALA A 37 -9.89 12.54 6.95
N THR A 38 -11.16 12.94 7.06
CA THR A 38 -12.20 12.54 6.11
C THR A 38 -12.12 13.43 4.87
N GLY A 39 -12.05 12.85 3.68
CA GLY A 39 -12.16 13.58 2.40
C GLY A 39 -10.99 13.42 1.44
N ILE A 40 -9.87 12.82 1.87
CA ILE A 40 -8.80 12.42 0.93
C ILE A 40 -9.25 11.17 0.18
N ARG A 41 -9.28 11.27 -1.15
CA ARG A 41 -9.64 10.15 -2.03
C ARG A 41 -8.40 9.32 -2.29
N PRO A 42 -8.40 8.02 -1.95
CA PRO A 42 -7.25 7.18 -2.24
C PRO A 42 -7.02 7.12 -3.75
N THR A 43 -5.75 7.18 -4.12
CA THR A 43 -5.30 7.11 -5.51
C THR A 43 -4.54 5.81 -5.67
N TYR A 44 -4.99 4.99 -6.61
CA TYR A 44 -4.38 3.71 -6.92
C TYR A 44 -3.67 3.78 -8.27
N VAL A 45 -2.63 2.98 -8.43
CA VAL A 45 -1.98 2.75 -9.72
C VAL A 45 -2.61 1.51 -10.34
N LEU A 46 -3.25 1.67 -11.49
CA LEU A 46 -3.73 0.57 -12.32
C LEU A 46 -2.78 0.38 -13.49
N TYR A 47 -2.54 -0.86 -13.88
CA TYR A 47 -1.73 -1.19 -15.04
C TYR A 47 -2.61 -1.56 -16.23
N PHE A 48 -2.38 -0.91 -17.37
CA PHE A 48 -3.04 -1.21 -18.65
C PHE A 48 -2.00 -1.45 -19.74
N VAL A 49 -2.43 -1.97 -20.89
CA VAL A 49 -1.56 -2.16 -22.05
C VAL A 49 -1.63 -0.96 -22.98
N GLY A 50 -0.50 -0.36 -23.32
CA GLY A 50 -0.39 0.66 -24.36
C GLY A 50 0.91 0.49 -25.15
N GLU A 51 0.82 0.60 -26.49
CA GLU A 51 1.95 0.35 -27.40
C GLU A 51 2.66 -1.01 -27.14
N GLY A 52 1.90 -2.01 -26.70
CA GLY A 52 2.42 -3.35 -26.37
C GLY A 52 3.19 -3.46 -25.04
N THR A 53 3.15 -2.43 -24.20
CA THR A 53 3.83 -2.40 -22.89
C THR A 53 2.85 -2.12 -21.74
N LEU A 54 3.26 -2.44 -20.51
CA LEU A 54 2.50 -2.10 -19.31
C LEU A 54 2.67 -0.61 -18.98
N LEU A 55 1.56 0.11 -18.89
CA LEU A 55 1.49 1.51 -18.51
C LEU A 55 0.81 1.66 -17.15
N ALA A 56 1.49 2.33 -16.24
CA ALA A 56 0.97 2.69 -14.91
C ALA A 56 0.11 3.95 -14.99
N VAL A 57 -1.14 3.87 -14.51
CA VAL A 57 -2.11 4.96 -14.57
C VAL A 57 -2.74 5.20 -13.19
N ARG A 58 -2.76 6.46 -12.75
CA ARG A 58 -3.37 6.83 -11.48
C ARG A 58 -4.88 6.96 -11.62
N ARG A 59 -5.63 6.28 -10.75
CA ARG A 59 -7.09 6.33 -10.65
C ARG A 59 -7.53 6.68 -9.24
N HIS A 60 -8.45 7.62 -9.13
CA HIS A 60 -9.12 7.91 -7.86
C HIS A 60 -10.29 6.95 -7.66
N VAL A 61 -10.39 6.36 -6.46
CA VAL A 61 -11.57 5.56 -6.10
C VAL A 61 -12.67 6.47 -5.58
N LEU A 62 -13.89 6.31 -6.10
CA LEU A 62 -15.10 6.88 -5.51
C LEU A 62 -15.61 5.90 -4.44
N GLY A 63 -15.65 6.32 -3.17
CA GLY A 63 -16.16 5.49 -2.07
C GLY A 63 -15.05 4.82 -1.25
N PRO A 64 -15.36 3.72 -0.54
CA PRO A 64 -14.35 3.01 0.25
C PRO A 64 -13.23 2.52 -0.67
N GLY A 65 -11.99 2.83 -0.29
CA GLY A 65 -10.80 2.32 -0.95
C GLY A 65 -10.59 0.83 -0.66
N GLY A 66 -9.49 0.32 -1.17
CA GLY A 66 -8.95 -0.99 -0.84
C GLY A 66 -8.27 -1.65 -2.02
N ILE A 67 -7.54 -2.72 -1.77
CA ILE A 67 -6.97 -3.56 -2.85
C ILE A 67 -8.10 -4.13 -3.73
N GLU A 68 -9.20 -4.56 -3.12
CA GLU A 68 -10.41 -5.03 -3.82
C GLU A 68 -10.95 -3.97 -4.79
N ALA A 69 -10.97 -2.71 -4.38
CA ALA A 69 -11.46 -1.61 -5.20
C ALA A 69 -10.54 -1.37 -6.41
N ALA A 70 -9.22 -1.41 -6.21
CA ALA A 70 -8.25 -1.29 -7.30
C ALA A 70 -8.37 -2.44 -8.31
N VAL A 71 -8.46 -3.69 -7.82
CA VAL A 71 -8.67 -4.87 -8.65
C VAL A 71 -9.99 -4.78 -9.42
N ALA A 72 -11.07 -4.36 -8.77
CA ALA A 72 -12.36 -4.19 -9.45
C ALA A 72 -12.30 -3.13 -10.57
N MET A 73 -11.67 -1.98 -10.33
CA MET A 73 -11.48 -0.95 -11.37
C MET A 73 -10.63 -1.45 -12.53
N LEU A 74 -9.60 -2.26 -12.25
CA LEU A 74 -8.77 -2.86 -13.29
C LEU A 74 -9.58 -3.79 -14.21
N PHE A 75 -10.45 -4.62 -13.64
CA PHE A 75 -11.34 -5.51 -14.42
C PHE A 75 -12.45 -4.77 -15.17
N GLN A 76 -12.82 -3.55 -14.76
CA GLN A 76 -13.66 -2.65 -15.58
C GLN A 76 -12.93 -2.15 -16.84
N GLY A 77 -11.60 -2.18 -16.82
CA GLY A 77 -10.75 -1.79 -17.93
C GLY A 77 -10.51 -0.27 -18.03
N PRO A 78 -9.82 0.16 -19.09
CA PRO A 78 -9.50 1.57 -19.28
C PRO A 78 -10.76 2.40 -19.56
N ASP A 79 -10.78 3.63 -19.05
CA ASP A 79 -11.90 4.55 -19.24
C ASP A 79 -11.91 5.15 -20.66
N ALA A 80 -12.86 6.05 -20.94
CA ALA A 80 -12.99 6.64 -22.27
C ALA A 80 -11.78 7.50 -22.66
N GLN A 81 -11.16 8.20 -21.71
CA GLN A 81 -10.01 9.05 -21.96
C GLN A 81 -8.77 8.19 -22.23
N GLU A 82 -8.55 7.16 -21.41
CA GLU A 82 -7.44 6.22 -21.55
C GLU A 82 -7.54 5.40 -22.83
N ARG A 83 -8.74 4.91 -23.19
CA ARG A 83 -8.98 4.26 -24.48
C ARG A 83 -8.72 5.21 -25.65
N GLY A 84 -9.06 6.49 -25.50
CA GLY A 84 -8.72 7.54 -26.47
C GLY A 84 -7.21 7.74 -26.65
N LYS A 85 -6.40 7.33 -25.67
CA LYS A 85 -4.92 7.30 -25.74
C LYS A 85 -4.36 5.94 -26.20
N GLY A 86 -5.21 5.01 -26.65
CA GLY A 86 -4.79 3.69 -27.12
C GLY A 86 -4.58 2.65 -26.02
N MET A 87 -4.97 2.93 -24.77
CA MET A 87 -4.84 1.97 -23.68
C MET A 87 -5.91 0.87 -23.78
N THR A 88 -5.51 -0.36 -23.46
CA THR A 88 -6.34 -1.58 -23.52
C THR A 88 -6.10 -2.45 -22.29
N THR A 89 -6.87 -3.53 -22.14
CA THR A 89 -6.66 -4.56 -21.11
C THR A 89 -6.73 -5.94 -21.74
N GLU A 90 -5.86 -6.84 -21.28
CA GLU A 90 -5.92 -8.27 -21.64
C GLU A 90 -6.73 -9.10 -20.62
N LEU A 91 -7.25 -8.47 -19.56
CA LEU A 91 -8.06 -9.17 -18.57
C LEU A 91 -9.42 -9.57 -19.16
N PRO A 92 -9.90 -10.78 -18.83
CA PRO A 92 -11.24 -11.18 -19.23
C PRO A 92 -12.28 -10.31 -18.53
N SER A 93 -13.37 -10.01 -19.23
CA SER A 93 -14.56 -9.45 -18.58
C SER A 93 -15.18 -10.52 -17.69
N MET A 94 -15.42 -10.19 -16.42
CA MET A 94 -16.01 -11.13 -15.47
C MET A 94 -17.39 -10.66 -15.02
N ARG A 95 -18.26 -11.63 -14.73
CA ARG A 95 -19.61 -11.38 -14.18
C ARG A 95 -19.59 -11.20 -12.67
N GLU A 96 -18.63 -11.84 -12.02
CA GLU A 96 -18.43 -11.83 -10.58
C GLU A 96 -17.06 -11.25 -10.26
N ALA A 97 -16.96 -10.52 -9.14
CA ALA A 97 -15.71 -9.91 -8.72
C ALA A 97 -14.76 -10.98 -8.14
N PRO A 98 -13.44 -10.83 -8.31
CA PRO A 98 -12.47 -11.65 -7.59
C PRO A 98 -12.58 -11.44 -6.09
N THR A 99 -12.26 -12.49 -5.34
CA THR A 99 -12.03 -12.36 -3.89
C THR A 99 -10.57 -12.05 -3.65
N VAL A 100 -10.28 -10.98 -2.90
CA VAL A 100 -8.92 -10.63 -2.49
C VAL A 100 -8.75 -10.96 -1.01
N ARG A 101 -7.59 -11.50 -0.64
CA ARG A 101 -7.22 -11.75 0.76
C ARG A 101 -5.75 -11.42 0.99
N THR A 102 -5.47 -10.77 2.10
CA THR A 102 -4.10 -10.49 2.56
C THR A 102 -3.76 -11.34 3.77
N ASP A 103 -2.61 -12.01 3.72
CA ASP A 103 -2.05 -12.77 4.83
C ASP A 103 -0.59 -12.34 5.04
N GLY A 104 -0.37 -11.47 6.04
CA GLY A 104 0.92 -10.82 6.27
C GLY A 104 1.42 -10.07 5.02
N GLY A 105 2.56 -10.52 4.48
CA GLY A 105 3.19 -9.98 3.27
C GLY A 105 2.76 -10.64 1.96
N ARG A 106 1.83 -11.61 2.00
CA ARG A 106 1.32 -12.28 0.80
C ARG A 106 -0.10 -11.82 0.48
N LEU A 107 -0.33 -11.55 -0.80
CA LEU A 107 -1.62 -11.22 -1.35
C LEU A 107 -2.13 -12.42 -2.16
N SER A 108 -3.40 -12.80 -1.98
CA SER A 108 -4.05 -13.81 -2.80
C SER A 108 -5.30 -13.26 -3.46
N ILE A 109 -5.47 -13.60 -4.72
CA ILE A 109 -6.59 -13.20 -5.56
C ILE A 109 -7.23 -14.48 -6.11
N GLU A 110 -8.46 -14.72 -5.71
CA GLU A 110 -9.27 -15.84 -6.15
C GLU A 110 -10.23 -15.35 -7.23
N LEU A 111 -10.01 -15.80 -8.46
CA LEU A 111 -10.86 -15.52 -9.61
C LEU A 111 -12.06 -16.48 -9.62
N PRO A 112 -13.20 -16.07 -10.22
CA PRO A 112 -14.38 -16.92 -10.31
C PRO A 112 -14.11 -18.28 -10.98
N ASP A 113 -14.87 -19.29 -10.59
CA ASP A 113 -14.80 -20.63 -11.16
C ASP A 113 -14.98 -20.61 -12.69
N GLY A 114 -14.23 -21.48 -13.38
CA GLY A 114 -14.27 -21.57 -14.84
C GLY A 114 -13.54 -20.45 -15.58
N THR A 115 -12.89 -19.52 -14.87
CA THR A 115 -11.99 -18.54 -15.51
C THR A 115 -10.79 -19.27 -16.12
N ALA A 116 -10.56 -19.08 -17.41
CA ALA A 116 -9.41 -19.66 -18.09
C ALA A 116 -8.09 -19.10 -17.53
N PRO A 117 -6.96 -19.84 -17.64
CA PRO A 117 -5.65 -19.29 -17.29
C PRO A 117 -5.38 -17.95 -17.96
N LEU A 118 -4.93 -16.97 -17.19
CA LEU A 118 -4.58 -15.65 -17.71
C LEU A 118 -3.32 -15.71 -18.59
N THR A 119 -3.24 -14.82 -19.57
CA THR A 119 -1.98 -14.56 -20.30
C THR A 119 -0.94 -13.98 -19.37
N GLU A 120 0.34 -14.05 -19.74
CA GLU A 120 1.42 -13.43 -18.95
C GLU A 120 1.18 -11.92 -18.75
N THR A 121 0.75 -11.21 -19.81
CA THR A 121 0.40 -9.79 -19.71
C THR A 121 -0.77 -9.57 -18.76
N ALA A 122 -1.88 -10.29 -18.92
CA ALA A 122 -3.06 -10.14 -18.05
C ALA A 122 -2.72 -10.42 -16.58
N LEU A 123 -1.89 -11.44 -16.32
CA LEU A 123 -1.38 -11.74 -15.00
C LEU A 123 -0.52 -10.58 -14.46
N ALA A 124 0.35 -9.99 -15.28
CA ALA A 124 1.17 -8.84 -14.89
C ALA A 124 0.32 -7.60 -14.57
N LEU A 125 -0.72 -7.30 -15.36
CA LEU A 125 -1.66 -6.20 -15.06
C LEU A 125 -2.27 -6.38 -13.67
N LEU A 126 -2.74 -7.59 -13.37
CA LEU A 126 -3.39 -7.92 -12.11
C LEU A 126 -2.42 -7.88 -10.93
N ILE A 127 -1.26 -8.53 -11.05
CA ILE A 127 -0.25 -8.61 -9.99
C ILE A 127 0.28 -7.23 -9.64
N CYS A 128 0.64 -6.41 -10.65
CA CYS A 128 1.23 -5.11 -10.40
C CYS A 128 0.23 -4.11 -9.81
N THR A 129 -1.01 -4.12 -10.32
CA THR A 129 -2.07 -3.30 -9.74
C THR A 129 -2.34 -3.68 -8.28
N ALA A 130 -2.46 -4.97 -7.99
CA ALA A 130 -2.79 -5.43 -6.64
C ALA A 130 -1.63 -5.20 -5.65
N ALA A 131 -0.38 -5.35 -6.12
CA ALA A 131 0.80 -5.02 -5.34
C ALA A 131 0.91 -3.52 -5.02
N ASP A 132 0.72 -2.63 -6.00
CA ASP A 132 0.73 -1.18 -5.73
C ASP A 132 -0.42 -0.75 -4.84
N ALA A 133 -1.60 -1.37 -4.99
CA ALA A 133 -2.71 -1.11 -4.10
C ALA A 133 -2.42 -1.51 -2.65
N ARG A 134 -1.65 -2.59 -2.43
CA ARG A 134 -1.19 -2.97 -1.08
C ARG A 134 -0.29 -1.91 -0.47
N LEU A 135 0.60 -1.29 -1.24
CA LEU A 135 1.47 -0.21 -0.75
C LEU A 135 0.67 1.02 -0.29
N VAL A 136 -0.48 1.29 -0.91
CA VAL A 136 -1.39 2.37 -0.48
C VAL A 136 -2.00 2.06 0.89
N GLU A 137 -2.33 0.80 1.17
CA GLU A 137 -2.93 0.39 2.46
C GLU A 137 -1.89 0.23 3.58
N THR A 138 -0.70 -0.27 3.25
CA THR A 138 0.36 -0.56 4.23
C THR A 138 1.65 0.17 3.85
N PRO A 139 1.71 1.51 3.95
CA PRO A 139 2.88 2.28 3.57
C PRO A 139 4.11 2.01 4.46
N ASP A 140 3.88 1.55 5.70
CA ASP A 140 4.93 1.20 6.66
C ASP A 140 5.33 -0.28 6.64
N ALA A 141 4.77 -1.09 5.73
CA ALA A 141 5.20 -2.47 5.57
C ALA A 141 6.68 -2.51 5.15
N ASP A 142 7.43 -3.50 5.66
CA ASP A 142 8.82 -3.74 5.25
C ASP A 142 8.92 -3.66 3.72
N THR A 143 9.97 -3.01 3.19
CA THR A 143 10.17 -2.74 1.75
C THR A 143 10.43 -4.01 0.91
N VAL A 144 10.00 -5.16 1.41
CA VAL A 144 10.04 -6.45 0.75
C VAL A 144 9.00 -6.47 -0.36
N SER A 145 9.36 -7.08 -1.49
CA SER A 145 8.45 -7.21 -2.62
C SER A 145 7.18 -7.98 -2.24
N THR A 146 6.03 -7.40 -2.55
CA THR A 146 4.72 -8.03 -2.30
C THR A 146 4.59 -9.23 -3.25
N HIS A 147 4.37 -10.42 -2.68
CA HIS A 147 4.12 -11.62 -3.47
C HIS A 147 2.61 -11.79 -3.66
N VAL A 148 2.20 -11.99 -4.91
CA VAL A 148 0.79 -12.14 -5.29
C VAL A 148 0.58 -13.53 -5.84
N THR A 149 -0.39 -14.24 -5.30
CA THR A 149 -0.89 -15.51 -5.82
C THR A 149 -2.24 -15.28 -6.47
N VAL A 150 -2.42 -15.74 -7.71
CA VAL A 150 -3.71 -15.73 -8.42
C VAL A 150 -4.18 -17.17 -8.59
N THR A 151 -5.42 -17.46 -8.22
CA THR A 151 -5.99 -18.81 -8.29
C THR A 151 -7.40 -18.82 -8.84
N VAL A 152 -7.75 -19.89 -9.53
CA VAL A 152 -9.14 -20.35 -9.67
C VAL A 152 -9.30 -21.61 -8.80
N PRO A 153 -10.31 -21.68 -7.92
CA PRO A 153 -10.53 -22.83 -7.06
C PRO A 153 -10.56 -24.16 -7.83
N VAL A 154 -9.94 -25.20 -7.25
CA VAL A 154 -9.85 -26.55 -7.86
C VAL A 154 -11.07 -27.41 -7.50
N THR A 155 -12.20 -26.80 -7.18
CA THR A 155 -13.45 -27.51 -6.86
C THR A 155 -14.01 -28.29 -8.06
N GLY A 156 -13.46 -28.11 -9.27
CA GLY A 156 -13.68 -28.94 -10.46
C GLY A 156 -12.49 -28.97 -11.44
N PRO A 157 -12.59 -29.70 -12.58
CA PRO A 157 -11.58 -29.65 -13.63
C PRO A 157 -11.49 -28.23 -14.20
N GLY A 158 -10.32 -27.61 -14.12
CA GLY A 158 -10.09 -26.24 -14.61
C GLY A 158 -9.51 -25.27 -13.57
N GLY A 159 -9.36 -25.68 -12.31
CA GLY A 159 -8.61 -24.88 -11.33
C GLY A 159 -7.14 -24.72 -11.74
N TRP A 160 -6.61 -23.52 -11.53
CA TRP A 160 -5.21 -23.19 -11.84
C TRP A 160 -4.67 -22.17 -10.83
N ARG A 161 -3.35 -22.05 -10.80
CA ARG A 161 -2.62 -21.13 -9.93
C ARG A 161 -1.47 -20.50 -10.70
N ALA A 162 -1.26 -19.21 -10.47
CA ALA A 162 -0.09 -18.47 -10.92
C ALA A 162 0.42 -17.57 -9.79
N GLU A 163 1.69 -17.20 -9.84
CA GLU A 163 2.34 -16.37 -8.82
C GLU A 163 3.24 -15.32 -9.48
N GLY A 164 3.44 -14.21 -8.79
CA GLY A 164 4.38 -13.17 -9.18
C GLY A 164 4.61 -12.17 -8.06
N SER A 165 5.36 -11.11 -8.36
CA SER A 165 5.83 -10.19 -7.33
C SER A 165 5.88 -8.76 -7.83
N SER A 166 5.77 -7.80 -6.91
CA SER A 166 5.97 -6.38 -7.17
C SER A 166 7.36 -6.05 -7.72
N ALA A 167 8.35 -6.94 -7.55
CA ALA A 167 9.71 -6.75 -8.05
C ALA A 167 9.81 -6.63 -9.58
N THR A 168 8.85 -7.20 -10.32
CA THR A 168 8.82 -7.17 -11.79
C THR A 168 7.94 -6.06 -12.34
N CYS A 169 7.33 -5.25 -11.47
CA CYS A 169 6.41 -4.21 -11.90
C CYS A 169 7.16 -2.98 -12.41
N PRO A 170 6.72 -2.40 -13.54
CA PRO A 170 7.28 -1.15 -14.01
C PRO A 170 7.12 -0.07 -12.94
N SER A 171 8.18 0.67 -12.65
CA SER A 171 8.08 1.88 -11.86
C SER A 171 7.26 2.93 -12.63
N MET A 172 6.50 3.76 -11.91
CA MET A 172 5.90 4.95 -12.51
C MET A 172 7.01 5.87 -13.01
N THR A 173 7.34 5.80 -14.30
CA THR A 173 8.14 6.83 -14.96
C THR A 173 7.23 8.05 -15.09
N GLY A 174 7.44 9.03 -14.21
CA GLY A 174 6.68 10.27 -14.17
C GLY A 174 6.70 10.94 -15.53
N THR A 175 5.55 10.96 -16.19
CA THR A 175 5.28 11.94 -17.23
C THR A 175 4.34 12.96 -16.57
N ASP A 176 4.95 13.99 -16.01
CA ASP A 176 4.27 15.24 -15.64
C ASP A 176 3.84 16.00 -16.91
#